data_AF-A0A6G7ZN41-F1
#
_entry.id   AF-A0A6G7ZN41-F1
#
_cell.length_a   1.000
_cell.length_b   1.000
_cell.length_c   1.000
_cell.angle_alpha   90.00
_cell.angle_beta   90.00
_cell.angle_gamma   90.00
#
_symmetry.space_group_name_H-M   'P 1'
#
loop_
_entity.id
_entity.type
_entity.pdbx_description
1 polymer ?
#
loop_
_entity_poly.entity_id
_entity_poly.type
_entity_poly.pdbx_seq_one_letter_code
_entity_poly.pdbx_strand_id
1 'polypeptide(L)' 'MKLYRINKLKRVGGPVIKSKDILARDAADAVSTAENSEDCPICDVLEAGKKVGAVT' A
#
# COMPACT_ATOMS: atom_id res chain seq x y z
N MET A 1 -2.70 -14.76 -7.61
CA MET A 1 -2.89 -13.58 -6.73
C MET A 1 -1.89 -13.68 -5.60
N LYS A 2 -1.34 -12.56 -5.16
CA LYS A 2 -0.39 -12.47 -4.07
C LYS A 2 -0.94 -11.53 -3.00
N LEU A 3 -0.52 -11.75 -1.76
CA LEU A 3 -0.90 -10.93 -0.62
C LEU A 3 0.01 -9.70 -0.53
N TYR A 4 -0.60 -8.53 -0.52
CA TYR A 4 0.07 -7.27 -0.30
C TYR A 4 -0.53 -6.58 0.91
N ARG A 5 0.29 -5.78 1.59
CA ARG A 5 -0.12 -4.94 2.70
C ARG A 5 0.03 -3.49 2.33
N ILE A 6 -1.07 -2.75 2.40
CA ILE A 6 -1.10 -1.31 2.22
C ILE A 6 -1.03 -0.67 3.59
N ASN A 7 -0.02 0.16 3.83
CA ASN A 7 0.18 0.91 5.05
C ASN A 7 -0.05 2.40 4.79
N LYS A 8 -1.16 2.94 5.29
CA LYS A 8 -1.43 4.37 5.31
C LYS A 8 -0.50 5.07 6.28
N LEU A 9 0.18 6.10 5.82
CA LEU A 9 1.13 6.89 6.60
C LEU A 9 0.54 8.23 7.02
N LYS A 10 1.02 8.79 8.14
CA LYS A 10 0.65 10.16 8.58
C LYS A 10 1.24 11.25 7.69
N ARG A 11 2.37 10.95 7.07
CA ARG A 11 3.14 11.79 6.14
C ARG A 11 4.12 10.88 5.40
N VAL A 12 4.74 11.36 4.34
CA VAL A 12 5.78 10.60 3.61
C VAL A 12 6.90 10.18 4.60
N GLY A 13 7.18 8.88 4.66
CA GLY A 13 8.14 8.30 5.61
C GLY A 13 7.75 8.40 7.10
N GLY A 14 6.52 8.80 7.39
CA GLY A 14 5.99 8.91 8.75
C GLY A 14 5.50 7.58 9.33
N PRO A 15 4.93 7.60 10.55
CA PRO A 15 4.37 6.40 11.16
C PRO A 15 3.14 5.90 10.40
N VAL A 16 2.94 4.58 10.44
CA VAL A 16 1.74 3.91 9.91
C VAL A 16 0.55 4.23 10.81
N ILE A 17 -0.52 4.77 10.22
CA ILE A 17 -1.80 5.04 10.89
C ILE A 17 -2.77 3.86 10.74
N LYS A 18 -2.81 3.26 9.56
CA LYS A 18 -3.77 2.19 9.22
C LYS A 18 -3.10 1.20 8.27
N SER A 19 -3.42 -0.07 8.44
CA SER A 19 -2.98 -1.12 7.52
C SER A 19 -4.19 -1.84 6.94
N LYS A 20 -4.08 -2.27 5.68
CA LYS A 20 -5.07 -3.11 5.02
C LYS A 20 -4.35 -4.13 4.15
N ASP A 21 -4.72 -5.40 4.28
CA ASP A 21 -4.22 -6.44 3.40
C ASP A 21 -5.13 -6.57 2.16
N ILE A 22 -4.53 -6.75 1.00
CA ILE A 22 -5.21 -6.91 -0.29
C ILE A 22 -4.61 -8.07 -1.08
N LEU A 23 -5.41 -8.66 -1.96
CA LEU A 23 -4.95 -9.62 -2.96
C LEU A 23 -4.87 -8.90 -4.31
N ALA A 24 -3.69 -8.90 -4.91
CA ALA A 24 -3.47 -8.33 -6.25
C ALA A 24 -2.73 -9.34 -7.14
N ARG A 25 -2.78 -9.13 -8.45
CA ARG A 25 -2.06 -9.97 -9.41
C ARG A 25 -0.55 -9.81 -9.29
N ASP A 26 -0.09 -8.56 -9.19
CA ASP A 26 1.31 -8.17 -9.12
C ASP A 26 1.44 -6.85 -8.32
N ALA A 27 2.67 -6.34 -8.20
CA ALA A 27 2.94 -5.13 -7.43
C ALA A 27 2.33 -3.88 -8.08
N ALA A 28 2.25 -3.82 -9.41
CA ALA A 28 1.65 -2.68 -10.10
C ALA A 28 0.14 -2.63 -9.85
N ASP A 29 -0.53 -3.78 -9.93
CA ASP A 29 -1.95 -3.94 -9.60
C ASP A 29 -2.23 -3.57 -8.13
N ALA A 30 -1.34 -3.95 -7.21
CA ALA A 30 -1.44 -3.59 -5.79
C ALA A 30 -1.31 -2.07 -5.56
N VAL A 31 -0.38 -1.42 -6.27
CA VAL A 31 -0.19 0.04 -6.22
C VAL A 31 -1.39 0.76 -6.82
N SER A 32 -1.87 0.37 -8.00
CA SER A 32 -3.07 0.95 -8.59
C SER A 32 -4.31 0.76 -7.73
N THR A 33 -4.43 -0.38 -7.04
CA THR A 33 -5.51 -0.59 -6.06
C THR A 33 -5.39 0.38 -4.87
N ALA A 34 -4.17 0.69 -4.42
CA ALA A 34 -3.93 1.66 -3.37
C ALA A 34 -4.22 3.10 -3.84
N GLU A 35 -3.83 3.48 -5.07
CA GLU A 35 -4.08 4.79 -5.67
C GLU A 35 -5.57 5.08 -5.84
N ASN A 36 -6.35 4.08 -6.21
CA ASN A 36 -7.80 4.20 -6.36
C ASN A 36 -8.57 4.12 -5.03
N SER A 37 -7.86 3.95 -3.91
CA SER A 37 -8.50 3.91 -2.59
C SER A 37 -8.54 5.30 -1.97
N GLU A 38 -9.75 5.81 -1.73
CA GLU A 38 -9.99 7.09 -1.04
C GLU A 38 -9.35 7.15 0.36
N ASP A 39 -9.07 6.00 0.95
CA ASP A 39 -8.45 5.86 2.26
C ASP A 39 -6.91 5.94 2.20
N CYS A 40 -6.31 6.16 1.03
CA CYS A 40 -4.86 6.06 0.79
C CYS A 40 -4.19 7.30 0.15
N PRO A 41 -4.27 8.49 0.76
CA PRO A 41 -3.59 9.67 0.24
C PRO A 41 -2.04 9.54 0.30
N ILE A 42 -1.50 8.91 1.35
CA ILE A 42 -0.07 8.62 1.48
C ILE A 42 0.08 7.21 2.02
N CYS A 43 0.59 6.28 1.22
CA CYS A 43 0.63 4.87 1.55
C CYS A 43 1.88 4.17 1.06
N ASP A 44 2.35 3.19 1.83
CA ASP A 44 3.34 2.22 1.38
C ASP A 44 2.65 0.92 0.99
N VAL A 45 3.09 0.31 -0.12
CA VAL A 45 2.64 -1.01 -0.55
C VAL A 45 3.75 -2.00 -0.29
N LEU A 46 3.46 -3.06 0.45
CA LEU A 46 4.41 -4.07 0.86
C LEU A 46 4.02 -5.45 0.33
N GLU A 47 5.00 -6.22 -0.13
CA GLU A 47 4.89 -7.65 -0.46
C GLU A 47 5.79 -8.42 0.51
N ALA A 48 5.22 -9.34 1.29
CA ALA A 48 5.97 -10.12 2.29
C ALA A 48 6.85 -9.26 3.23
N GLY A 49 6.36 -8.08 3.62
CA GLY A 49 7.07 -7.14 4.51
C GLY A 49 8.12 -6.26 3.81
N LYS A 50 8.34 -6.41 2.51
CA LYS A 50 9.22 -5.54 1.71
C LYS A 50 8.40 -4.49 0.98
N LYS A 51 8.82 -3.23 1.04
CA LYS A 51 8.20 -2.15 0.26
C LYS A 51 8.43 -2.38 -1.23
N VAL A 52 7.33 -2.50 -1.97
CA VAL A 52 7.31 -2.69 -3.43
C VAL A 52 6.75 -1.47 -4.17
N GLY A 53 6.08 -0.55 -3.46
CA GLY A 53 5.56 0.68 -4.03
C GLY A 53 5.14 1.70 -2.97
N ALA A 54 4.77 2.89 -3.42
CA ALA A 54 4.20 3.94 -2.58
C ALA A 54 3.21 4.79 -3.37
N VAL A 55 2.23 5.34 -2.67
CA VAL A 55 1.28 6.37 -3.11
C VAL A 55 1.57 7.62 -2.28
N THR A 56 1.64 8.78 -2.92
CA THR A 56 1.97 10.08 -2.29
C THR A 56 1.10 11.19 -2.82
#